data_AF-A0A7S1BDU0-F1
#
_entry.id   AF-A0A7S1BDU0-F1
#
_cell.length_a   1.000
_cell.length_b   1.000
_cell.length_c   1.000
_cell.angle_alpha   90.00
_cell.angle_beta   90.00
_cell.angle_gamma   90.00
#
_symmetry.space_group_name_H-M   'P 1'
#
loop_
_entity.id
_entity.type
_entity.pdbx_description
1 polymer ?
#
loop_
_entity_poly.entity_id
_entity_poly.type
_entity_poly.pdbx_seq_one_letter_code
_entity_poly.pdbx_strand_id
1 'polypeptide(L)'
;HGSGAALPPLDACVRSVTLATPDRGLVTFGAEDEDPSLFHLVRAGLGMFGIVTQMTLRCVPAHNLVERTYVYSRERAAKERDELLKKHKHVRYMWIPYADAVVVVVSDPEGSAEAEGFLPQEEDADRKRWRFRPLVDLLETLHHERGETPRAEDVGRMGFGELRDRLLSHAPLDPQHVRRVNLAEAELWKRGD
;
A
#
# COMPACT_ATOMS: atom_id res chain seq x y z
N HIS A 1 -8.22 4.25 -7.33
CA HIS A 1 -9.36 4.34 -6.39
C HIS A 1 -8.87 4.05 -4.96
N GLY A 2 -9.69 4.31 -3.93
CA GLY A 2 -9.34 4.02 -2.53
C GLY A 2 -9.61 2.58 -2.11
N SER A 3 -9.34 2.25 -0.83
CA SER A 3 -9.49 0.93 -0.21
C SER A 3 -10.82 0.67 0.50
N GLY A 4 -11.75 1.65 0.49
CA GLY A 4 -13.05 1.51 1.13
C GLY A 4 -14.14 1.15 0.13
N ALA A 5 -14.89 0.08 0.40
CA ALA A 5 -15.96 -0.40 -0.49
C ALA A 5 -17.09 0.62 -0.69
N ALA A 6 -17.41 1.37 0.36
CA ALA A 6 -18.44 2.42 0.35
C ALA A 6 -17.89 3.83 0.04
N LEU A 7 -16.59 3.96 -0.19
CA LEU A 7 -15.96 5.27 -0.40
C LEU A 7 -15.83 5.57 -1.89
N PRO A 8 -16.23 6.78 -2.33
CA PRO A 8 -16.03 7.17 -3.71
C PRO A 8 -14.53 7.25 -4.03
N PRO A 9 -14.13 6.95 -5.28
CA PRO A 9 -12.76 7.17 -5.71
C PRO A 9 -12.42 8.67 -5.73
N LEU A 10 -11.12 9.00 -5.76
CA LEU A 10 -10.64 10.38 -5.67
C LEU A 10 -11.21 11.29 -6.78
N ASP A 11 -11.40 10.75 -7.98
CA ASP A 11 -11.97 11.50 -9.10
C ASP A 11 -13.39 12.01 -8.78
N ALA A 12 -14.19 11.26 -8.03
CA ALA A 12 -15.52 11.71 -7.60
C ALA A 12 -15.48 12.81 -6.51
N CYS A 13 -14.30 13.13 -5.96
CA CYS A 13 -14.08 14.29 -5.09
C CYS A 13 -13.65 15.54 -5.85
N VAL A 14 -13.32 15.44 -7.14
CA VAL A 14 -12.95 16.60 -7.96
C VAL A 14 -14.18 17.46 -8.22
N ARG A 15 -14.07 18.76 -7.96
CA ARG A 15 -15.11 19.77 -8.19
C ARG A 15 -14.82 20.64 -9.40
N SER A 16 -13.55 20.91 -9.66
CA SER A 16 -13.13 21.59 -10.88
C SER A 16 -11.68 21.24 -11.24
N VAL A 17 -11.35 21.38 -12.52
CA VAL A 17 -10.02 21.17 -13.09
C VAL A 17 -9.73 22.29 -14.07
N THR A 18 -8.56 22.89 -13.98
CA THR A 18 -8.01 23.80 -14.99
C THR A 18 -6.94 23.08 -15.79
N LEU A 19 -7.09 23.07 -17.11
CA LEU A 19 -6.18 22.47 -18.07
C LEU A 19 -5.43 23.55 -18.85
N ALA A 20 -4.12 23.37 -19.03
CA ALA A 20 -3.38 24.03 -20.10
C ALA A 20 -3.51 23.20 -21.38
N THR A 21 -3.99 23.86 -22.43
CA THR A 21 -4.22 23.28 -23.76
C THR A 21 -3.35 23.97 -24.80
N PRO A 22 -2.93 23.28 -25.88
CA PRO A 22 -2.06 23.88 -26.90
C PRO A 22 -2.66 25.08 -27.64
N ASP A 23 -3.98 25.07 -27.88
CA ASP A 23 -4.67 26.06 -28.71
C ASP A 23 -5.44 27.10 -27.90
N ARG A 24 -6.08 26.70 -26.79
CA ARG A 24 -7.00 27.56 -26.02
C ARG A 24 -6.39 28.15 -24.75
N GLY A 25 -5.10 27.91 -24.49
CA GLY A 25 -4.46 28.32 -23.24
C GLY A 25 -5.09 27.58 -22.04
N LEU A 26 -5.45 28.32 -20.99
CA LEU A 26 -6.04 27.76 -19.77
C LEU A 26 -7.57 27.65 -19.90
N VAL A 27 -8.11 26.45 -19.73
CA VAL A 27 -9.55 26.16 -19.75
C VAL A 27 -9.96 25.48 -18.45
N THR A 28 -11.02 25.96 -17.81
CA THR A 28 -11.54 25.38 -16.56
C THR A 28 -12.84 24.64 -16.81
N PHE A 29 -12.97 23.46 -16.22
CA PHE A 29 -14.17 22.63 -16.22
C PHE A 29 -14.61 22.39 -14.77
N GLY A 30 -15.90 22.53 -14.50
CA GLY A 30 -16.52 22.39 -13.19
C GLY A 30 -17.63 21.34 -13.17
N ALA A 31 -17.87 20.77 -11.98
CA ALA A 31 -18.97 19.85 -11.74
C ALA A 31 -20.35 20.53 -11.73
N GLU A 32 -20.38 21.86 -11.64
CA GLU A 32 -21.59 22.70 -11.57
C GLU A 32 -21.84 23.48 -12.87
N ASP A 33 -21.08 23.19 -13.94
CA ASP A 33 -21.27 23.80 -15.25
C ASP A 33 -22.61 23.37 -15.88
N GLU A 34 -23.17 24.18 -16.79
CA GLU A 34 -24.46 23.90 -17.45
C GLU A 34 -24.48 22.57 -18.22
N ASP A 35 -23.33 22.15 -18.77
CA ASP A 35 -23.12 20.83 -19.38
C ASP A 35 -21.89 20.13 -18.77
N PRO A 36 -22.08 19.26 -17.75
CA PRO A 36 -20.98 18.60 -17.06
C PRO A 36 -20.40 17.39 -17.84
N SER A 37 -20.91 17.08 -19.04
CA SER A 37 -20.44 15.93 -19.82
C SER A 37 -18.94 16.01 -20.13
N LEU A 38 -18.45 17.20 -20.50
CA LEU A 38 -17.04 17.47 -20.75
C LEU A 38 -16.20 17.35 -19.47
N PHE A 39 -16.72 17.81 -18.33
CA PHE A 39 -16.04 17.67 -17.05
C PHE A 39 -15.82 16.20 -16.69
N HIS A 40 -16.83 15.34 -16.90
CA HIS A 40 -16.69 13.90 -16.66
C HIS A 40 -15.63 13.24 -17.55
N LEU A 41 -15.55 13.65 -18.82
CA LEU A 41 -14.52 13.17 -19.76
C LEU A 41 -13.12 13.63 -19.35
N VAL A 42 -12.97 14.92 -19.04
CA VAL A 42 -11.69 15.51 -18.62
C VAL A 42 -11.16 14.84 -17.36
N ARG A 43 -12.03 14.60 -16.38
CA ARG A 43 -11.68 14.03 -15.07
C ARG A 43 -11.09 12.62 -15.16
N ALA A 44 -11.48 11.83 -16.17
CA ALA A 44 -10.98 10.47 -16.41
C ALA A 44 -10.12 10.35 -17.68
N GLY A 45 -9.70 11.48 -18.27
CA GLY A 45 -9.08 11.53 -19.59
C GLY A 45 -7.59 11.16 -19.64
N LEU A 46 -6.97 10.78 -18.52
CA LEU A 46 -5.56 10.38 -18.43
C LEU A 46 -4.58 11.38 -19.10
N GLY A 47 -4.88 12.68 -19.04
CA GLY A 47 -4.04 13.74 -19.63
C GLY A 47 -4.27 14.00 -21.13
N MET A 48 -5.19 13.30 -21.79
CA MET A 48 -5.47 13.48 -23.22
C MET A 48 -5.91 14.90 -23.60
N PHE A 49 -6.59 15.60 -22.69
CA PHE A 49 -7.18 16.91 -22.95
C PHE A 49 -6.26 18.09 -22.60
N GLY A 50 -5.05 17.82 -22.10
CA GLY A 50 -4.10 18.84 -21.69
C GLY A 50 -3.44 18.53 -20.34
N ILE A 51 -2.66 19.50 -19.85
CA ILE A 51 -1.94 19.39 -18.57
C ILE A 51 -2.78 20.02 -17.48
N VAL A 52 -3.09 19.27 -16.42
CA VAL A 52 -3.78 19.81 -15.23
C VAL A 52 -2.85 20.79 -14.51
N THR A 53 -3.24 22.06 -14.45
CA THR A 53 -2.49 23.12 -13.74
C THR A 53 -3.07 23.45 -12.38
N GLN A 54 -4.39 23.28 -12.21
CA GLN A 54 -5.09 23.49 -10.95
C GLN A 54 -6.25 22.50 -10.81
N MET A 55 -6.53 22.07 -9.58
CA MET A 55 -7.65 21.18 -9.27
C MET A 55 -8.26 21.57 -7.93
N THR A 56 -9.60 21.63 -7.88
CA THR A 56 -10.34 21.82 -6.64
C THR A 56 -10.93 20.50 -6.19
N LEU A 57 -10.62 20.09 -4.96
CA LEU A 57 -11.08 18.85 -4.34
C LEU A 57 -12.08 19.17 -3.22
N ARG A 58 -13.15 18.38 -3.12
CA ARG A 58 -14.00 18.32 -1.93
C ARG A 58 -13.25 17.55 -0.84
N CYS A 59 -12.93 18.24 0.25
CA CYS A 59 -12.31 17.65 1.43
C CYS A 59 -13.37 17.23 2.47
N VAL A 60 -12.99 16.28 3.32
CA VAL A 60 -13.71 15.92 4.55
C VAL A 60 -12.93 16.47 5.76
N PRO A 61 -13.55 16.60 6.95
CA PRO A 61 -12.83 16.95 8.17
C PRO A 61 -11.67 15.99 8.45
N ALA A 62 -10.59 16.53 8.99
CA ALA A 62 -9.44 15.74 9.43
C ALA A 62 -9.87 14.77 10.54
N HIS A 63 -9.42 13.52 10.45
CA HIS A 63 -9.67 12.48 11.43
C HIS A 63 -8.53 11.46 11.41
N ASN A 64 -8.37 10.74 12.51
CA ASN A 64 -7.39 9.67 12.63
C ASN A 64 -8.00 8.33 12.20
N LEU A 65 -7.16 7.45 11.66
CA LEU A 65 -7.50 6.06 11.38
C LEU A 65 -6.58 5.16 12.21
N VAL A 66 -7.15 4.11 12.78
CA VAL A 66 -6.42 3.04 13.47
C VAL A 66 -6.23 1.91 12.47
N GLU A 67 -4.97 1.64 12.09
CA GLU A 67 -4.61 0.58 11.16
C GLU A 67 -4.26 -0.71 11.91
N ARG A 68 -4.67 -1.86 11.34
CA ARG A 68 -4.28 -3.19 11.82
C ARG A 68 -3.85 -4.05 10.67
N THR A 69 -2.83 -4.84 10.92
CA THR A 69 -2.28 -5.79 9.95
C THR A 69 -2.42 -7.18 10.53
N TYR A 70 -2.89 -8.11 9.70
CA TYR A 70 -3.01 -9.53 10.01
C TYR A 70 -2.38 -10.35 8.88
N VAL A 71 -2.01 -11.61 9.16
CA VAL A 71 -1.57 -12.54 8.12
C VAL A 71 -2.51 -13.72 8.02
N TYR A 72 -3.27 -13.77 6.92
CA TYR A 72 -4.24 -14.84 6.67
C TYR A 72 -3.69 -15.87 5.68
N SER A 73 -4.21 -17.10 5.74
CA SER A 73 -4.09 -18.03 4.61
C SER A 73 -4.94 -17.52 3.44
N ARG A 74 -4.66 -17.98 2.21
CA ARG A 74 -5.46 -17.58 1.04
C ARG A 74 -6.92 -18.00 1.17
N GLU A 75 -7.16 -19.18 1.71
CA GLU A 75 -8.51 -19.71 1.93
C GLU A 75 -9.28 -18.83 2.92
N ARG A 76 -8.66 -18.48 4.04
CA ARG A 76 -9.28 -17.61 5.05
C ARG A 76 -9.57 -16.23 4.48
N ALA A 77 -8.62 -15.63 3.78
CA ALA A 77 -8.79 -14.32 3.15
C ALA A 77 -9.95 -14.30 2.14
N ALA A 78 -10.13 -15.37 1.36
CA ALA A 78 -11.25 -15.49 0.44
C ALA A 78 -12.60 -15.67 1.17
N LYS A 79 -12.61 -16.47 2.25
CA LYS A 79 -13.82 -16.77 3.03
C LYS A 79 -14.33 -15.56 3.82
N GLU A 80 -13.43 -14.81 4.45
CA GLU A 80 -13.78 -13.67 5.33
C GLU A 80 -13.87 -12.33 4.55
N ARG A 81 -13.62 -12.34 3.24
CA ARG A 81 -13.59 -11.13 2.38
C ARG A 81 -14.82 -10.25 2.55
N ASP A 82 -16.00 -10.83 2.35
CA ASP A 82 -17.25 -10.06 2.32
C ASP A 82 -17.64 -9.53 3.70
N GLU A 83 -17.21 -10.21 4.77
CA GLU A 83 -17.39 -9.75 6.14
C GLU A 83 -16.48 -8.55 6.43
N LEU A 84 -15.19 -8.66 6.10
CA LEU A 84 -14.22 -7.59 6.33
C LEU A 84 -14.59 -6.33 5.54
N LEU A 85 -15.02 -6.45 4.29
CA LEU A 85 -15.45 -5.32 3.45
C LEU A 85 -16.70 -4.60 3.97
N LYS A 86 -17.57 -5.31 4.71
CA LYS A 86 -18.76 -4.72 5.34
C LYS A 86 -18.44 -4.08 6.69
N LYS A 87 -17.53 -4.72 7.44
CA LYS A 87 -17.19 -4.34 8.80
C LYS A 87 -16.26 -3.12 8.85
N HIS A 88 -15.23 -3.12 8.02
CA HIS A 88 -14.16 -2.12 8.10
C HIS A 88 -14.33 -1.02 7.05
N LYS A 89 -13.97 0.21 7.43
CA LYS A 89 -14.03 1.36 6.50
C LYS A 89 -13.05 1.20 5.34
N HIS A 90 -11.88 0.64 5.62
CA HIS A 90 -10.83 0.38 4.65
C HIS A 90 -10.31 -1.06 4.79
N VAL A 91 -10.15 -1.76 3.67
CA VAL A 91 -9.53 -3.10 3.65
C VAL A 91 -8.56 -3.21 2.47
N ARG A 92 -7.38 -3.78 2.73
CA ARG A 92 -6.36 -4.09 1.71
C ARG A 92 -5.88 -5.51 1.89
N TYR A 93 -5.74 -6.22 0.77
CA TYR A 93 -5.17 -7.56 0.72
C TYR A 93 -3.89 -7.52 -0.11
N MET A 94 -2.76 -7.93 0.48
CA MET A 94 -1.47 -8.03 -0.20
C MET A 94 -1.04 -9.49 -0.15
N TRP A 95 -1.34 -10.22 -1.22
CA TRP A 95 -0.96 -11.62 -1.34
C TRP A 95 0.53 -11.75 -1.67
N ILE A 96 1.23 -12.63 -0.95
CA ILE A 96 2.65 -12.92 -1.16
C ILE A 96 2.77 -14.15 -2.06
N PRO A 97 3.26 -14.02 -3.31
CA PRO A 97 3.37 -15.15 -4.22
C PRO A 97 4.28 -16.25 -3.68
N TYR A 98 3.97 -17.51 -3.99
CA TYR A 98 4.66 -18.72 -3.51
C TYR A 98 4.55 -19.01 -2.01
N ALA A 99 3.82 -18.18 -1.25
CA ALA A 99 3.46 -18.43 0.14
C ALA A 99 1.94 -18.54 0.29
N ASP A 100 1.48 -19.34 1.26
CA ASP A 100 0.09 -19.29 1.70
C ASP A 100 -0.05 -18.20 2.77
N ALA A 101 0.18 -16.95 2.36
CA ALA A 101 0.17 -15.78 3.22
C ALA A 101 -0.41 -14.58 2.46
N VAL A 102 -1.43 -13.97 3.05
CA VAL A 102 -2.07 -12.73 2.59
C VAL A 102 -2.01 -11.75 3.73
N VAL A 103 -1.28 -10.65 3.54
CA VAL A 103 -1.24 -9.55 4.51
C VAL A 103 -2.53 -8.76 4.36
N VAL A 104 -3.38 -8.80 5.38
CA VAL A 104 -4.67 -8.12 5.41
C VAL A 104 -4.52 -6.89 6.30
N VAL A 105 -4.71 -5.72 5.71
CA VAL A 105 -4.66 -4.45 6.43
C VAL A 105 -6.06 -3.85 6.47
N VAL A 106 -6.55 -3.59 7.68
CA VAL A 106 -7.83 -2.91 7.92
C VAL A 106 -7.58 -1.56 8.58
N SER A 107 -8.42 -0.57 8.30
CA SER A 107 -8.31 0.73 8.96
C SER A 107 -9.67 1.33 9.22
N ASP A 108 -9.89 1.78 10.47
CA ASP A 108 -11.16 2.33 10.93
C ASP A 108 -10.95 3.67 11.65
N PRO A 109 -11.96 4.57 11.66
CA PRO A 109 -11.87 5.83 12.38
C PRO A 109 -11.59 5.62 13.86
N GLU A 110 -10.66 6.40 14.41
CA GLU A 110 -10.44 6.46 15.85
C GLU A 110 -11.76 6.74 16.59
N GLY A 111 -12.03 5.97 17.64
CA GLY A 111 -13.30 6.04 18.39
C GLY A 111 -14.47 5.23 17.80
N SER A 112 -14.29 4.52 16.68
CA SER A 112 -15.27 3.52 16.23
C SER A 112 -15.24 2.26 17.11
N ALA A 113 -16.33 1.49 17.10
CA ALA A 113 -16.38 0.20 17.81
C ALA A 113 -15.33 -0.78 17.27
N GLU A 114 -15.07 -0.75 15.97
CA GLU A 114 -14.03 -1.54 15.34
C GLU A 114 -12.65 -1.11 15.82
N ALA A 115 -12.41 0.20 16.04
CA ALA A 115 -11.15 0.79 16.50
C ALA A 115 -10.87 0.62 18.02
N GLU A 116 -11.89 0.31 18.82
CA GLU A 116 -11.85 0.34 20.29
C GLU A 116 -10.85 -0.68 20.89
N GLY A 117 -10.00 -0.20 21.81
CA GLY A 117 -9.01 -1.03 22.51
C GLY A 117 -7.69 -1.24 21.75
N PHE A 118 -7.55 -0.67 20.56
CA PHE A 118 -6.34 -0.77 19.76
C PHE A 118 -5.56 0.54 19.81
N LEU A 119 -4.59 0.57 20.71
CA LEU A 119 -3.65 1.67 20.82
C LEU A 119 -2.41 1.38 19.96
N PRO A 120 -1.79 2.41 19.36
CA PRO A 120 -0.48 2.26 18.72
C PRO A 120 0.48 1.65 19.73
N GLN A 121 1.00 0.46 19.43
CA GLN A 121 2.07 -0.13 20.22
C GLN A 121 3.40 0.30 19.62
N GLU A 122 4.25 0.92 20.44
CA GLU A 122 5.66 1.08 20.05
C GLU A 122 6.30 -0.31 19.99
N GLU A 123 6.85 -0.64 18.82
CA GLU A 123 7.63 -1.85 18.65
C GLU A 123 9.04 -1.61 19.19
N ASP A 124 9.43 -2.36 20.22
CA ASP A 124 10.79 -2.27 20.75
C ASP A 124 11.82 -2.77 19.71
N ALA A 125 13.07 -2.34 19.88
CA ALA A 125 14.14 -2.63 18.93
C ALA A 125 14.46 -4.13 18.78
N ASP A 126 14.36 -4.91 19.85
CA ASP A 126 14.59 -6.35 19.85
C ASP A 126 13.46 -7.09 19.14
N ARG A 127 12.19 -6.72 19.40
CA ARG A 127 11.04 -7.27 18.66
C ARG A 127 11.15 -7.00 17.17
N LYS A 128 11.49 -5.76 16.80
CA LYS A 128 11.73 -5.38 15.41
C LYS A 128 12.88 -6.19 14.80
N ARG A 129 14.01 -6.32 15.49
CA ARG A 129 15.16 -7.09 15.01
C ARG A 129 14.81 -8.56 14.80
N TRP A 130 14.02 -9.15 15.70
CA TRP A 130 13.54 -10.53 15.58
C TRP A 130 12.60 -10.73 14.38
N ARG A 131 11.65 -9.81 14.18
CA ARG A 131 10.70 -9.83 13.06
C ARG A 131 11.43 -9.78 11.71
N PHE A 132 12.49 -8.98 11.62
CA PHE A 132 13.24 -8.76 10.39
C PHE A 132 14.26 -9.86 10.05
N ARG A 133 14.54 -10.79 10.96
CA ARG A 133 15.53 -11.86 10.75
C ARG A 133 15.39 -12.66 9.46
N PRO A 134 14.20 -13.06 8.99
CA PRO A 134 14.09 -13.86 7.77
C PRO A 134 14.73 -13.19 6.55
N LEU A 135 14.58 -11.87 6.41
CA LEU A 135 15.17 -11.11 5.31
C LEU A 135 16.66 -10.85 5.52
N VAL A 136 17.05 -10.52 6.76
CA VAL A 136 18.45 -10.27 7.13
C VAL A 136 19.31 -11.51 6.91
N ASP A 137 18.87 -12.67 7.43
CA ASP A 137 19.59 -13.93 7.34
C ASP A 137 19.71 -14.40 5.87
N LEU A 138 18.66 -14.18 5.07
CA LEU A 138 18.70 -14.47 3.63
C LEU A 138 19.72 -13.58 2.90
N LEU A 139 19.78 -12.28 3.23
CA LEU A 139 20.72 -11.36 2.63
C LEU A 139 22.17 -11.72 3.00
N GLU A 140 22.43 -12.05 4.26
CA GLU A 140 23.73 -12.54 4.73
C GLU A 140 24.16 -13.82 3.99
N THR A 141 23.22 -14.75 3.77
CA THR A 141 23.46 -15.99 3.01
C THR A 141 23.87 -15.68 1.57
N LEU A 142 23.17 -14.76 0.89
CA LEU A 142 23.45 -14.39 -0.50
C LEU A 142 24.80 -13.68 -0.66
N HIS A 143 25.17 -12.82 0.29
CA HIS A 143 26.50 -12.22 0.30
C HIS A 143 27.59 -13.27 0.43
N HIS A 144 27.43 -14.24 1.33
CA HIS A 144 28.38 -15.34 1.51
C HIS A 144 28.48 -16.21 0.24
N GLU A 145 27.37 -16.53 -0.42
CA GLU A 145 27.33 -17.27 -1.70
C GLU A 145 28.13 -16.55 -2.81
N ARG A 146 28.25 -15.22 -2.77
CA ARG A 146 28.98 -14.39 -3.75
C ARG A 146 30.41 -14.03 -3.33
N GLY A 147 30.84 -14.44 -2.14
CA GLY A 147 32.13 -14.02 -1.58
C GLY A 147 32.19 -12.53 -1.23
N GLU A 148 31.04 -11.88 -1.06
CA GLU A 148 30.94 -10.49 -0.63
C GLU A 148 30.93 -10.47 0.91
N THR A 149 31.79 -9.65 1.54
CA THR A 149 31.70 -9.39 2.97
C THR A 149 30.69 -8.28 3.23
N PRO A 150 29.54 -8.56 3.88
CA PRO A 150 28.59 -7.52 4.21
C PRO A 150 29.26 -6.51 5.14
N ARG A 151 29.10 -5.20 4.88
CA ARG A 151 29.34 -4.22 5.93
C ARG A 151 28.24 -4.41 6.98
N ALA A 152 28.61 -4.91 8.15
CA ALA A 152 27.68 -5.23 9.25
C ALA A 152 26.79 -4.05 9.67
N GLU A 153 27.24 -2.82 9.41
CA GLU A 153 26.53 -1.59 9.75
C GLU A 153 25.35 -1.26 8.80
N ASP A 154 25.29 -1.88 7.61
CA ASP A 154 24.26 -1.59 6.61
C ASP A 154 22.96 -2.37 6.89
N VAL A 155 23.03 -3.64 7.27
CA VAL A 155 21.85 -4.54 7.29
C VAL A 155 20.90 -4.27 8.47
N GLY A 156 21.43 -3.83 9.61
CA GLY A 156 20.63 -3.58 10.82
C GLY A 156 19.80 -2.29 10.81
N ARG A 157 20.07 -1.36 9.88
CA ARG A 157 19.40 -0.05 9.80
C ARG A 157 18.32 0.01 8.73
N MET A 158 18.25 -0.99 7.86
CA MET A 158 17.34 -1.00 6.71
C MET A 158 15.88 -1.15 7.12
N GLY A 159 15.02 -0.42 6.42
CA GLY A 159 13.59 -0.69 6.42
C GLY A 159 13.22 -1.94 5.62
N PHE A 160 11.97 -2.38 5.75
CA PHE A 160 11.46 -3.55 5.04
C PHE A 160 11.63 -3.42 3.52
N GLY A 161 11.25 -2.26 2.96
CA GLY A 161 11.35 -2.00 1.53
C GLY A 161 12.79 -2.09 1.02
N GLU A 162 13.75 -1.48 1.73
CA GLU A 162 15.16 -1.51 1.33
C GLU A 162 15.75 -2.93 1.37
N LEU A 163 15.43 -3.73 2.41
CA LEU A 163 15.85 -5.13 2.46
C LEU A 163 15.25 -5.93 1.30
N ARG A 164 13.96 -5.77 1.04
CA ARG A 164 13.28 -6.46 -0.06
C ARG A 164 13.88 -6.09 -1.42
N ASP A 165 14.12 -4.81 -1.66
CA ASP A 165 14.71 -4.33 -2.92
C ASP A 165 16.11 -4.88 -3.13
N ARG A 166 16.97 -4.85 -2.10
CA ARG A 166 18.32 -5.44 -2.18
C ARG A 166 18.26 -6.93 -2.44
N LEU A 167 17.41 -7.66 -1.71
CA LEU A 167 17.23 -9.10 -1.91
C LEU A 167 16.80 -9.41 -3.34
N LEU A 168 15.77 -8.74 -3.87
CA LEU A 168 15.32 -8.95 -5.25
C LEU A 168 16.37 -8.55 -6.29
N SER A 169 17.19 -7.54 -6.01
CA SER A 169 18.23 -7.05 -6.94
C SER A 169 19.31 -8.10 -7.28
N HIS A 170 19.53 -9.10 -6.42
CA HIS A 170 20.52 -10.16 -6.66
C HIS A 170 20.23 -11.00 -7.90
N ALA A 171 18.97 -11.37 -8.14
CA ALA A 171 18.55 -12.18 -9.28
C ALA A 171 17.03 -12.00 -9.56
N PRO A 172 16.59 -10.82 -10.03
CA PRO A 172 15.17 -10.47 -10.10
C PRO A 172 14.36 -11.31 -11.10
N LEU A 173 15.03 -11.95 -12.06
CA LEU A 173 14.42 -12.80 -13.08
C LEU A 173 14.51 -14.31 -12.75
N ASP A 174 15.16 -14.70 -11.65
CA ASP A 174 15.22 -16.10 -11.21
C ASP A 174 14.01 -16.44 -10.33
N PRO A 175 13.10 -17.32 -10.79
CA PRO A 175 11.90 -17.68 -10.02
C PRO A 175 12.21 -18.37 -8.69
N GLN A 176 13.31 -19.15 -8.59
CA GLN A 176 13.66 -19.81 -7.33
C GLN A 176 14.17 -18.81 -6.31
N HIS A 177 14.96 -17.83 -6.76
CA HIS A 177 15.38 -16.72 -5.93
C HIS A 177 14.19 -15.88 -5.44
N VAL A 178 13.32 -15.44 -6.35
CA VAL A 178 12.11 -14.67 -6.00
C VAL A 178 11.23 -15.44 -5.00
N ARG A 179 11.13 -16.77 -5.15
CA ARG A 179 10.45 -17.63 -4.18
C ARG A 179 11.10 -17.60 -2.80
N ARG A 180 12.44 -17.68 -2.69
CA ARG A 180 13.17 -17.56 -1.40
C ARG A 180 12.84 -16.22 -0.72
N VAL A 181 12.91 -15.12 -1.47
CA VAL A 181 12.64 -13.77 -0.95
C VAL A 181 11.19 -13.64 -0.45
N ASN A 182 10.21 -14.11 -1.24
CA ASN A 182 8.81 -14.04 -0.86
C ASN A 182 8.48 -14.93 0.36
N LEU A 183 9.10 -16.10 0.50
CA LEU A 183 8.94 -16.94 1.70
C LEU A 183 9.52 -16.26 2.94
N ALA A 184 10.67 -15.60 2.82
CA ALA A 184 11.25 -14.82 3.91
C ALA A 184 10.39 -13.60 4.27
N GLU A 185 9.82 -12.90 3.29
CA GLU A 185 8.84 -11.84 3.53
C GLU A 185 7.59 -12.36 4.26
N ALA A 186 7.02 -13.48 3.82
CA ALA A 186 5.85 -14.06 4.46
C ALA A 186 6.11 -14.41 5.93
N GLU A 187 7.30 -14.94 6.23
CA GLU A 187 7.73 -15.21 7.60
C GLU A 187 7.90 -13.92 8.41
N LEU A 188 8.45 -12.85 7.83
CA LEU A 188 8.54 -11.54 8.49
C LEU A 188 7.17 -11.02 8.89
N TRP A 189 6.18 -11.09 7.99
CA TRP A 189 4.83 -10.63 8.30
C TRP A 189 4.16 -11.49 9.38
N LYS A 190 4.34 -12.81 9.35
CA LYS A 190 3.80 -13.72 10.37
C LYS A 190 4.36 -13.47 11.77
N ARG A 191 5.58 -12.93 11.86
CA ARG A 191 6.21 -12.52 13.12
C ARG A 191 5.71 -11.15 13.62
N GLY A 192 5.05 -10.39 12.76
CA GLY A 192 4.48 -9.08 13.11
C GLY A 192 3.06 -9.16 13.67
N ASP A 193 2.30 -10.18 13.25
CA ASP A 193 0.98 -10.56 13.77
C ASP A 193 1.09 -11.03 15.23
#